data_AF-A0A3M2G2W7-F1
#
_entry.id   AF-A0A3M2G2W7-F1
#
_cell.length_a   1.000
_cell.length_b   1.000
_cell.length_c   1.000
_cell.angle_alpha   90.00
_cell.angle_beta   90.00
_cell.angle_gamma   90.00
#
_symmetry.space_group_name_H-M   'P 1'
#
loop_
_entity.id
_entity.type
_entity.pdbx_description
1 polymer ?
#
loop_
_entity_poly.entity_id
_entity_poly.type
_entity_poly.pdbx_seq_one_letter_code
_entity_poly.pdbx_strand_id
1 'polypeptide(L)'
;MGLSIHYQFKLDTDLVDNACVVVEQLRDIAAGLPFRHVTEVIHLQGEQCDPDRRDAFTWLKVQAQFYLPHGGHYLKVAPDQLIGFAADPGEGSEKAHFGLCRYPQTVTVADETIATGLDGWQWQSACKTQYASDPRYGGSPNFLQAHLLVVAVLDVAQKLGILQHVDDEGGYWEHRDSEQLVEKVHHYNQLVAGMVGALSDAGQDVGLAPILAYPNFEHLEAKGYDSLRKYAFANFKTSLEQVLQTFLRAIEQARSDRINP
;
A
#
# COMPACT_ATOMS: atom_id res chain seq x y z
N MET A 1 7.82 -4.33 -1.98
CA MET A 1 8.67 -4.76 -0.86
C MET A 1 8.72 -3.66 0.18
N GLY A 2 8.16 -3.93 1.35
CA GLY A 2 8.31 -3.10 2.54
C GLY A 2 7.01 -2.96 3.33
N LEU A 3 7.12 -2.93 4.66
CA LEU A 3 6.01 -3.06 5.61
C LEU A 3 4.88 -2.08 5.30
N SER A 4 3.76 -2.64 4.84
CA SER A 4 2.51 -1.94 4.55
C SER A 4 1.31 -2.58 5.24
N ILE A 5 0.27 -1.76 5.44
CA ILE A 5 -1.07 -2.22 5.82
C ILE A 5 -1.99 -2.05 4.62
N HIS A 6 -2.66 -3.14 4.25
CA HIS A 6 -3.62 -3.23 3.16
C HIS A 6 -5.02 -3.36 3.73
N TYR A 7 -6.01 -2.74 3.11
CA TYR A 7 -7.38 -2.80 3.57
C TYR A 7 -8.38 -2.71 2.42
N GLN A 8 -9.54 -3.30 2.66
CA GLN A 8 -10.67 -3.31 1.73
C GLN A 8 -11.93 -2.83 2.45
N PHE A 9 -12.68 -1.98 1.76
CA PHE A 9 -13.98 -1.51 2.18
C PHE A 9 -15.07 -2.00 1.23
N LYS A 10 -16.25 -2.29 1.77
CA LYS A 10 -17.48 -2.53 1.02
C LYS A 10 -18.67 -1.95 1.75
N LEU A 11 -19.59 -1.36 1.01
CA LEU A 11 -20.85 -0.83 1.51
C LEU A 11 -21.97 -1.23 0.55
N ASP A 12 -22.89 -2.07 1.04
CA ASP A 12 -24.00 -2.64 0.26
C ASP A 12 -25.17 -1.66 0.18
N THR A 13 -25.03 -0.66 -0.67
CA THR A 13 -26.06 0.34 -0.98
C THR A 13 -25.86 0.88 -2.38
N ASP A 14 -26.94 1.25 -3.06
CA ASP A 14 -26.86 2.02 -4.31
C ASP A 14 -26.87 3.54 -4.07
N LEU A 15 -27.23 3.97 -2.87
CA LEU A 15 -27.41 5.39 -2.53
C LEU A 15 -26.05 6.06 -2.32
N VAL A 16 -25.78 7.07 -3.16
CA VAL A 16 -24.57 7.91 -3.09
C VAL A 16 -24.47 8.60 -1.73
N ASP A 17 -25.58 9.15 -1.21
CA ASP A 17 -25.60 9.87 0.07
C ASP A 17 -25.13 9.01 1.24
N ASN A 18 -25.43 7.71 1.25
CA ASN A 18 -24.95 6.80 2.28
C ASN A 18 -23.42 6.64 2.22
N ALA A 19 -22.85 6.54 1.01
CA ALA A 19 -21.41 6.47 0.82
C ALA A 19 -20.73 7.79 1.22
N CYS A 20 -21.33 8.94 0.89
CA CYS A 20 -20.86 10.27 1.32
C CYS A 20 -20.76 10.34 2.84
N VAL A 21 -21.85 10.05 3.55
CA VAL A 21 -21.92 10.13 5.02
C VAL A 21 -20.85 9.25 5.67
N VAL A 22 -20.67 8.02 5.19
CA VAL A 22 -19.68 7.11 5.76
C VAL A 22 -18.25 7.62 5.53
N VAL A 23 -17.92 8.10 4.33
CA VAL A 23 -16.58 8.63 4.04
C VAL A 23 -16.30 9.92 4.82
N GLU A 24 -17.30 10.80 4.97
CA GLU A 24 -17.22 11.99 5.82
C GLU A 24 -16.96 11.62 7.28
N GLN A 25 -17.64 10.60 7.82
CA GLN A 25 -17.41 10.11 9.19
C GLN A 25 -15.98 9.59 9.39
N LEU A 26 -15.44 8.85 8.41
CA LEU A 26 -14.03 8.42 8.45
C LEU A 26 -13.08 9.62 8.44
N ARG A 27 -13.37 10.61 7.59
CA ARG A 27 -12.57 11.82 7.47
C ARG A 27 -12.60 12.64 8.75
N ASP A 28 -13.76 12.78 9.39
CA ASP A 28 -13.90 13.53 10.64
C ASP A 28 -13.10 12.91 11.77
N ILE A 29 -13.08 11.57 11.88
CA ILE A 29 -12.20 10.90 12.84
C ILE A 29 -10.73 11.13 12.47
N ALA A 30 -10.36 10.97 11.20
CA ALA A 30 -8.99 11.23 10.76
C ALA A 30 -8.55 12.68 11.07
N ALA A 31 -9.42 13.67 10.88
CA ALA A 31 -9.15 15.08 11.19
C ALA A 31 -9.00 15.35 12.69
N GLY A 32 -9.60 14.52 13.56
CA GLY A 32 -9.42 14.56 15.01
C GLY A 32 -8.17 13.84 15.52
N LEU A 33 -7.51 13.05 14.67
CA LEU A 33 -6.28 12.34 14.99
C LEU A 33 -5.03 13.16 14.60
N PRO A 34 -3.86 12.91 15.21
CA PRO A 34 -2.64 13.68 14.94
C PRO A 34 -1.95 13.31 13.61
N PHE A 35 -2.71 13.21 12.51
CA PHE A 35 -2.15 13.22 11.16
C PHE A 35 -1.51 14.58 10.87
N ARG A 36 -0.46 14.62 10.05
CA ARG A 36 0.18 15.88 9.64
C ARG A 36 -0.74 16.75 8.79
N HIS A 37 -1.57 16.10 7.98
CA HIS A 37 -2.55 16.73 7.12
C HIS A 37 -3.64 15.73 6.75
N VAL A 38 -4.88 16.19 6.69
CA VAL A 38 -6.04 15.45 6.17
C VAL A 38 -6.71 16.33 5.14
N THR A 39 -6.93 15.82 3.93
CA THR A 39 -7.58 16.59 2.87
C THR A 39 -9.08 16.72 3.13
N GLU A 40 -9.73 17.57 2.36
CA GLU A 40 -11.19 17.50 2.20
C GLU A 40 -11.57 16.19 1.50
N VAL A 41 -12.83 15.79 1.67
CA VAL A 41 -13.43 14.71 0.87
C VAL A 41 -13.69 15.24 -0.54
N ILE A 42 -13.28 14.48 -1.54
CA ILE A 42 -13.56 14.76 -2.95
C ILE A 42 -14.60 13.79 -3.48
N HIS A 43 -15.40 14.26 -4.43
CA HIS A 43 -16.42 13.49 -5.11
C HIS A 43 -16.15 13.63 -6.61
N LEU A 44 -15.84 12.52 -7.28
CA LEU A 44 -15.49 12.49 -8.69
C LEU A 44 -16.44 11.53 -9.41
N GLN A 45 -16.72 11.83 -10.68
CA GLN A 45 -17.58 11.00 -11.54
C GLN A 45 -17.03 10.88 -12.96
N GLY A 46 -17.23 9.72 -13.57
CA GLY A 46 -16.83 9.43 -14.95
C GLY A 46 -15.35 9.70 -15.19
N GLU A 47 -15.02 10.43 -16.25
CA GLU A 47 -13.64 10.76 -16.63
C GLU A 47 -12.86 11.52 -15.54
N GLN A 48 -13.56 12.15 -14.58
CA GLN A 48 -12.88 12.78 -13.45
C GLN A 48 -12.18 11.75 -12.56
N CYS A 49 -12.57 10.49 -12.58
CA CYS A 49 -11.92 9.41 -11.84
C CYS A 49 -10.58 8.97 -12.46
N ASP A 50 -10.30 9.36 -13.71
CA ASP A 50 -9.08 8.97 -14.40
C ASP A 50 -7.86 9.72 -13.85
N PRO A 51 -6.74 9.01 -13.59
CA PRO A 51 -5.53 9.62 -13.06
C PRO A 51 -4.80 10.43 -14.15
N ASP A 52 -4.69 11.76 -13.97
CA ASP A 52 -3.79 12.65 -14.71
C ASP A 52 -2.61 13.02 -13.80
N ARG A 53 -1.37 12.87 -14.29
CA ARG A 53 -0.13 13.19 -13.55
C ARG A 53 -0.03 14.64 -13.02
N ARG A 54 -0.87 15.55 -13.52
CA ARG A 54 -0.90 16.96 -13.08
C ARG A 54 -1.94 17.21 -11.97
N ASP A 55 -2.70 16.20 -11.58
CA ASP A 55 -3.75 16.31 -10.58
C ASP A 55 -3.20 16.19 -9.16
N ALA A 56 -3.62 17.08 -8.26
CA ALA A 56 -3.32 16.98 -6.83
C ALA A 56 -3.75 15.63 -6.21
N PHE A 57 -4.78 14.99 -6.78
CA PHE A 57 -5.32 13.70 -6.33
C PHE A 57 -4.87 12.51 -7.18
N THR A 58 -3.83 12.67 -8.01
CA THR A 58 -3.33 11.60 -8.90
C THR A 58 -3.19 10.26 -8.16
N TRP A 59 -2.53 10.26 -7.01
CA TRP A 59 -2.25 9.02 -6.27
C TRP A 59 -3.50 8.37 -5.69
N LEU A 60 -4.44 9.18 -5.20
CA LEU A 60 -5.74 8.69 -4.74
C LEU A 60 -6.47 8.01 -5.90
N LYS A 61 -6.53 8.65 -7.07
CA LYS A 61 -7.16 8.10 -8.28
C LYS A 61 -6.46 6.85 -8.80
N VAL A 62 -5.14 6.76 -8.68
CA VAL A 62 -4.37 5.56 -9.04
C VAL A 62 -4.73 4.39 -8.13
N GLN A 63 -4.84 4.61 -6.81
CA GLN A 63 -5.24 3.57 -5.87
C GLN A 63 -6.72 3.17 -6.01
N ALA A 64 -7.56 4.08 -6.50
CA ALA A 64 -8.98 3.82 -6.78
C ALA A 64 -9.22 2.82 -7.91
N GLN A 65 -8.20 2.50 -8.71
CA GLN A 65 -8.33 1.64 -9.88
C GLN A 65 -8.50 0.19 -9.44
N PHE A 66 -9.46 -0.50 -10.02
CA PHE A 66 -9.62 -1.93 -9.78
C PHE A 66 -8.85 -2.74 -10.83
N TYR A 67 -8.14 -3.77 -10.39
CA TYR A 67 -7.39 -4.67 -11.26
C TYR A 67 -8.15 -5.98 -11.39
N LEU A 68 -8.92 -6.12 -12.48
CA LEU A 68 -9.77 -7.27 -12.75
C LEU A 68 -8.95 -8.39 -13.43
N PRO A 69 -8.80 -9.58 -12.82
CA PRO A 69 -8.15 -10.70 -13.47
C PRO A 69 -8.93 -11.15 -14.72
N HIS A 70 -8.26 -11.23 -15.86
CA HIS A 70 -8.84 -11.71 -17.10
C HIS A 70 -7.76 -12.31 -18.01
N GLY A 71 -7.97 -13.51 -18.55
CA GLY A 71 -7.04 -14.10 -19.54
C GLY A 71 -5.57 -14.18 -19.12
N GLY A 72 -5.27 -14.37 -17.83
CA GLY A 72 -3.90 -14.45 -17.31
C GLY A 72 -3.19 -13.11 -17.10
N HIS A 73 -3.89 -11.99 -17.30
CA HIS A 73 -3.42 -10.63 -17.00
C HIS A 73 -4.47 -9.87 -16.18
N TYR A 74 -4.20 -8.60 -15.86
CA TYR A 74 -5.15 -7.73 -15.15
C TYR A 74 -5.63 -6.61 -16.07
N LEU A 75 -6.95 -6.43 -16.13
CA LEU A 75 -7.59 -5.29 -16.76
C LEU A 75 -7.76 -4.18 -15.73
N LYS A 76 -7.41 -2.97 -16.11
CA LYS A 76 -7.57 -1.80 -15.26
C LYS A 76 -8.97 -1.23 -15.45
N VAL A 77 -9.72 -1.13 -14.36
CA VAL A 77 -11.09 -0.62 -14.33
C VAL A 77 -11.12 0.65 -13.51
N ALA A 78 -11.36 1.78 -14.18
CA ALA A 78 -11.61 3.04 -13.52
C ALA A 78 -13.01 3.03 -12.87
N PRO A 79 -13.18 3.68 -11.71
CA PRO A 79 -14.50 3.78 -11.10
C PRO A 79 -15.39 4.80 -11.83
N ASP A 80 -16.68 4.52 -11.91
CA ASP A 80 -17.68 5.48 -12.39
C ASP A 80 -17.88 6.61 -11.38
N GLN A 81 -17.71 6.32 -10.10
CA GLN A 81 -17.80 7.30 -9.01
C GLN A 81 -16.74 7.02 -7.95
N LEU A 82 -16.15 8.07 -7.43
CA LEU A 82 -15.18 8.04 -6.34
C LEU A 82 -15.57 9.05 -5.28
N ILE A 83 -15.57 8.62 -4.02
CA ILE A 83 -15.67 9.50 -2.85
C ILE A 83 -14.51 9.16 -1.93
N GLY A 84 -13.62 10.10 -1.63
CA GLY A 84 -12.45 9.78 -0.84
C GLY A 84 -11.63 10.97 -0.38
N PHE A 85 -10.66 10.71 0.49
CA PHE A 85 -9.71 11.70 1.00
C PHE A 85 -8.34 11.05 1.25
N ALA A 86 -7.33 11.89 1.42
CA ALA A 86 -5.98 11.47 1.80
C ALA A 86 -5.63 11.99 3.21
N ALA A 87 -4.89 11.18 3.97
CA ALA A 87 -4.31 11.56 5.25
C ALA A 87 -2.80 11.28 5.24
N ASP A 88 -2.01 12.18 5.81
CA ASP A 88 -0.55 12.10 5.89
C ASP A 88 -0.14 11.60 7.29
N PRO A 89 0.24 10.31 7.46
CA PRO A 89 0.48 9.74 8.78
C PRO A 89 1.76 10.26 9.44
N GLY A 90 2.72 10.74 8.65
CA GLY A 90 4.05 11.09 9.16
C GLY A 90 5.11 11.09 8.07
N GLU A 91 6.23 11.79 8.32
CA GLU A 91 7.39 11.73 7.42
C GLU A 91 7.90 10.30 7.28
N GLY A 92 8.29 9.94 6.05
CA GLY A 92 8.70 8.57 5.71
C GLY A 92 7.55 7.59 5.50
N SER A 93 6.29 7.97 5.68
CA SER A 93 5.14 7.16 5.26
C SER A 93 4.61 7.58 3.89
N GLU A 94 3.98 6.65 3.19
CA GLU A 94 3.03 6.98 2.13
C GLU A 94 1.80 7.69 2.73
N LYS A 95 1.11 8.50 1.92
CA LYS A 95 -0.21 9.00 2.30
C LYS A 95 -1.19 7.83 2.35
N ALA A 96 -2.02 7.78 3.38
CA ALA A 96 -3.12 6.84 3.47
C ALA A 96 -4.33 7.40 2.71
N HIS A 97 -4.95 6.60 1.85
CA HIS A 97 -6.13 7.02 1.07
C HIS A 97 -7.34 6.19 1.46
N PHE A 98 -8.38 6.87 1.91
CA PHE A 98 -9.62 6.25 2.34
C PHE A 98 -10.75 6.72 1.42
N GLY A 99 -11.63 5.81 1.05
CA GLY A 99 -12.74 6.16 0.18
C GLY A 99 -13.61 4.97 -0.19
N LEU A 100 -14.59 5.23 -1.02
CA LEU A 100 -15.48 4.26 -1.62
C LEU A 100 -15.60 4.57 -3.11
N CYS A 101 -15.57 3.53 -3.94
CA CYS A 101 -15.78 3.64 -5.37
C CYS A 101 -17.00 2.82 -5.80
N ARG A 102 -17.69 3.31 -6.82
CA ARG A 102 -18.62 2.51 -7.62
C ARG A 102 -17.97 2.24 -8.96
N TYR A 103 -17.93 0.97 -9.36
CA TYR A 103 -17.30 0.54 -10.61
C TYR A 103 -18.36 0.15 -11.65
N PRO A 104 -18.01 0.23 -12.95
CA PRO A 104 -18.90 -0.25 -13.99
C PRO A 104 -19.14 -1.75 -13.85
N GLN A 105 -20.38 -2.19 -14.10
CA GLN A 105 -20.77 -3.61 -14.06
C GLN A 105 -20.13 -4.43 -15.19
N THR A 106 -19.74 -3.76 -16.27
CA THR A 106 -19.11 -4.36 -17.45
C THR A 106 -18.03 -3.44 -17.99
N VAL A 107 -16.96 -4.02 -18.53
CA VAL A 107 -15.94 -3.31 -19.31
C VAL A 107 -15.80 -3.92 -20.69
N THR A 108 -15.48 -3.10 -21.68
CA THR A 108 -15.28 -3.56 -23.06
C THR A 108 -13.79 -3.59 -23.39
N VAL A 109 -13.28 -4.75 -23.79
CA VAL A 109 -11.89 -4.95 -24.20
C VAL A 109 -11.87 -5.69 -25.53
N ALA A 110 -11.26 -5.11 -26.56
CA ALA A 110 -11.14 -5.71 -27.89
C ALA A 110 -12.46 -6.32 -28.42
N ASP A 111 -13.54 -5.54 -28.34
CA ASP A 111 -14.93 -5.91 -28.73
C ASP A 111 -15.61 -7.01 -27.88
N GLU A 112 -14.96 -7.49 -26.81
CA GLU A 112 -15.58 -8.36 -25.81
C GLU A 112 -16.13 -7.54 -24.64
N THR A 113 -17.37 -7.85 -24.22
CA THR A 113 -17.97 -7.29 -22.99
C THR A 113 -17.73 -8.24 -21.83
N ILE A 114 -16.98 -7.79 -20.83
CA ILE A 114 -16.58 -8.58 -19.67
C ILE A 114 -17.34 -8.08 -18.45
N ALA A 115 -18.05 -8.97 -17.76
CA ALA A 115 -18.68 -8.64 -16.48
C ALA A 115 -17.60 -8.47 -15.40
N THR A 116 -17.67 -7.38 -14.65
CA THR A 116 -16.67 -7.08 -13.60
C THR A 116 -16.99 -7.80 -12.29
N GLY A 117 -18.27 -8.07 -12.03
CA GLY A 117 -18.75 -8.63 -10.76
C GLY A 117 -18.62 -7.67 -9.57
N LEU A 118 -18.39 -6.38 -9.84
CA LEU A 118 -18.20 -5.35 -8.81
C LEU A 118 -19.55 -4.72 -8.51
N ASP A 119 -20.11 -4.99 -7.33
CA ASP A 119 -21.40 -4.49 -6.89
C ASP A 119 -21.28 -3.51 -5.71
N GLY A 120 -22.29 -2.65 -5.55
CA GLY A 120 -22.32 -1.65 -4.50
C GLY A 120 -21.13 -0.69 -4.53
N TRP A 121 -20.74 -0.23 -3.34
CA TRP A 121 -19.55 0.59 -3.13
C TRP A 121 -18.42 -0.25 -2.58
N GLN A 122 -17.23 -0.10 -3.13
CA GLN A 122 -16.06 -0.86 -2.71
C GLN A 122 -14.77 -0.09 -2.96
N TRP A 123 -13.74 -0.38 -2.19
CA TRP A 123 -12.42 0.24 -2.33
C TRP A 123 -11.36 -0.70 -1.77
N GLN A 124 -10.16 -0.63 -2.32
CA GLN A 124 -8.98 -1.24 -1.71
C GLN A 124 -7.81 -0.26 -1.76
N SER A 125 -7.02 -0.23 -0.70
CA SER A 125 -5.81 0.58 -0.65
C SER A 125 -4.76 -0.06 0.25
N ALA A 126 -3.57 0.51 0.20
CA ALA A 126 -2.45 0.20 1.04
C ALA A 126 -1.76 1.49 1.49
N CYS A 127 -1.17 1.45 2.67
CA CYS A 127 -0.28 2.50 3.16
C CYS A 127 1.01 1.88 3.66
N LYS A 128 2.13 2.19 3.01
CA LYS A 128 3.45 1.83 3.51
C LYS A 128 3.90 2.82 4.57
N THR A 129 4.16 2.31 5.77
CA THR A 129 4.68 3.11 6.88
C THR A 129 6.12 2.80 7.23
N GLN A 130 6.73 1.77 6.63
CA GLN A 130 8.09 1.31 6.94
C GLN A 130 9.12 2.45 7.09
N TYR A 131 9.18 3.38 6.13
CA TYR A 131 10.25 4.38 6.11
C TYR A 131 10.07 5.52 7.12
N ALA A 132 8.92 5.58 7.81
CA ALA A 132 8.76 6.45 8.97
C ALA A 132 9.68 6.06 10.15
N SER A 133 10.26 4.85 10.10
CA SER A 133 11.25 4.37 11.06
C SER A 133 12.66 4.95 10.86
N ASP A 134 12.87 5.79 9.85
CA ASP A 134 14.14 6.48 9.63
C ASP A 134 14.47 7.37 10.85
N PRO A 135 15.68 7.28 11.42
CA PRO A 135 16.11 8.16 12.51
C PRO A 135 15.94 9.65 12.22
N ARG A 136 16.04 10.08 10.97
CA ARG A 136 15.85 11.48 10.55
C ARG A 136 14.41 11.97 10.73
N TYR A 137 13.44 11.06 10.71
CA TYR A 137 12.02 11.34 10.88
C TYR A 137 11.53 11.02 12.30
N GLY A 138 12.42 10.63 13.21
CA GLY A 138 12.06 10.31 14.60
C GLY A 138 12.08 8.81 14.93
N GLY A 139 12.50 7.95 14.01
CA GLY A 139 12.76 6.53 14.28
C GLY A 139 11.49 5.71 14.58
N SER A 140 11.65 4.63 15.36
CA SER A 140 10.55 3.72 15.71
C SER A 140 9.33 4.41 16.34
N PRO A 141 9.46 5.45 17.19
CA PRO A 141 8.30 6.22 17.67
C PRO A 141 7.46 6.85 16.55
N ASN A 142 8.10 7.47 15.55
CA ASN A 142 7.39 8.07 14.40
C ASN A 142 6.72 6.99 13.53
N PHE A 143 7.42 5.87 13.29
CA PHE A 143 6.83 4.71 12.62
C PHE A 143 5.58 4.18 13.34
N LEU A 144 5.68 3.98 14.65
CA LEU A 144 4.58 3.46 15.45
C LEU A 144 3.38 4.41 15.38
N GLN A 145 3.60 5.72 15.58
CA GLN A 145 2.54 6.71 15.43
C GLN A 145 1.89 6.64 14.04
N ALA A 146 2.68 6.69 12.97
CA ALA A 146 2.18 6.66 11.60
C ALA A 146 1.33 5.41 11.32
N HIS A 147 1.79 4.23 11.75
CA HIS A 147 1.07 2.98 11.55
C HIS A 147 -0.23 2.92 12.39
N LEU A 148 -0.17 3.31 13.66
CA LEU A 148 -1.33 3.32 14.55
C LEU A 148 -2.41 4.32 14.12
N LEU A 149 -2.02 5.44 13.50
CA LEU A 149 -2.97 6.40 12.93
C LEU A 149 -3.84 5.77 11.83
N VAL A 150 -3.23 4.98 10.94
CA VAL A 150 -3.97 4.26 9.90
C VAL A 150 -4.90 3.22 10.55
N VAL A 151 -4.38 2.43 11.49
CA VAL A 151 -5.17 1.43 12.23
C VAL A 151 -6.36 2.05 12.95
N ALA A 152 -6.20 3.24 13.55
CA ALA A 152 -7.28 3.94 14.24
C ALA A 152 -8.44 4.32 13.29
N VAL A 153 -8.14 4.72 12.04
CA VAL A 153 -9.19 4.95 11.03
C VAL A 153 -9.85 3.64 10.61
N LEU A 154 -9.08 2.55 10.50
CA LEU A 154 -9.64 1.22 10.18
C LEU A 154 -10.53 0.66 11.29
N ASP A 155 -10.20 0.90 12.57
CA ASP A 155 -11.08 0.56 13.71
C ASP A 155 -12.44 1.28 13.60
N VAL A 156 -12.47 2.50 13.07
CA VAL A 156 -13.72 3.22 12.80
C VAL A 156 -14.45 2.62 11.61
N ALA A 157 -13.75 2.32 10.52
CA ALA A 157 -14.35 1.66 9.35
C ALA A 157 -15.01 0.32 9.75
N GLN A 158 -14.42 -0.40 10.70
CA GLN A 158 -15.01 -1.61 11.28
C GLN A 158 -16.31 -1.31 12.04
N LYS A 159 -16.33 -0.27 12.89
CA LYS A 159 -17.53 0.16 13.63
C LYS A 159 -18.65 0.66 12.73
N LEU A 160 -18.29 1.30 11.61
CA LEU A 160 -19.22 1.74 10.58
C LEU A 160 -19.72 0.58 9.70
N GLY A 161 -19.19 -0.63 9.88
CA GLY A 161 -19.63 -1.84 9.19
C GLY A 161 -19.18 -1.93 7.73
N ILE A 162 -18.19 -1.13 7.30
CA ILE A 162 -17.70 -1.14 5.92
C ILE A 162 -16.38 -1.88 5.72
N LEU A 163 -15.66 -2.21 6.80
CA LEU A 163 -14.37 -2.90 6.70
C LEU A 163 -14.57 -4.37 6.33
N GLN A 164 -14.11 -4.77 5.15
CA GLN A 164 -14.17 -6.15 4.67
C GLN A 164 -12.93 -6.96 5.06
N HIS A 165 -11.75 -6.39 4.83
CA HIS A 165 -10.49 -7.10 5.00
C HIS A 165 -9.38 -6.14 5.39
N VAL A 166 -8.45 -6.64 6.19
CA VAL A 166 -7.16 -6.01 6.50
C VAL A 166 -6.09 -7.08 6.40
N ASP A 167 -5.01 -6.76 5.70
CA ASP A 167 -3.77 -7.53 5.69
C ASP A 167 -2.65 -6.58 6.14
N ASP A 168 -2.20 -6.76 7.38
CA ASP A 168 -1.13 -5.98 7.97
C ASP A 168 0.14 -6.80 8.03
N GLU A 169 1.12 -6.48 7.18
CA GLU A 169 2.42 -7.14 7.17
C GLU A 169 3.14 -7.01 8.53
N GLY A 170 2.82 -5.94 9.27
CA GLY A 170 3.25 -5.69 10.65
C GLY A 170 2.63 -6.65 11.68
N GLY A 171 1.47 -7.25 11.40
CA GLY A 171 0.71 -8.11 12.32
C GLY A 171 0.12 -7.40 13.53
N TYR A 172 0.17 -6.07 13.55
CA TYR A 172 -0.44 -5.28 14.61
C TYR A 172 -1.97 -5.33 14.51
N TRP A 173 -2.51 -5.47 13.30
CA TRP A 173 -3.95 -5.57 13.12
C TRP A 173 -4.56 -6.67 13.99
N GLU A 174 -3.94 -7.84 13.99
CA GLU A 174 -4.40 -9.03 14.70
C GLU A 174 -3.97 -9.06 16.17
N HIS A 175 -2.71 -8.69 16.43
CA HIS A 175 -2.11 -8.90 17.75
C HIS A 175 -2.19 -7.68 18.66
N ARG A 176 -2.36 -6.48 18.10
CA ARG A 176 -2.34 -5.21 18.84
C ARG A 176 -1.08 -5.05 19.71
N ASP A 177 0.04 -5.62 19.26
CA ASP A 177 1.31 -5.64 19.96
C ASP A 177 2.29 -4.64 19.31
N SER A 178 2.50 -3.51 19.97
CA SER A 178 3.39 -2.46 19.50
C SER A 178 4.87 -2.86 19.54
N GLU A 179 5.28 -3.71 20.48
CA GLU A 179 6.67 -4.15 20.57
C GLU A 179 7.00 -5.07 19.39
N GLN A 180 6.12 -6.04 19.12
CA GLN A 180 6.26 -6.92 17.96
C GLN A 180 6.25 -6.13 16.64
N LEU A 181 5.39 -5.11 16.51
CA LEU A 181 5.35 -4.26 15.32
C LEU A 181 6.69 -3.52 15.11
N VAL A 182 7.28 -2.99 16.18
CA VAL A 182 8.59 -2.31 16.12
C VAL A 182 9.71 -3.31 15.76
N GLU A 183 9.70 -4.51 16.32
CA GLU A 183 10.64 -5.56 15.93
C GLU A 183 10.52 -5.93 14.44
N LYS A 184 9.28 -6.07 13.94
CA LYS A 184 9.03 -6.35 12.53
C LYS A 184 9.58 -5.27 11.61
N VAL A 185 9.35 -3.98 11.88
CA VAL A 185 9.89 -2.93 11.00
C VAL A 185 11.41 -2.93 10.98
N HIS A 186 12.06 -3.21 12.12
CA HIS A 186 13.51 -3.37 12.16
C HIS A 186 14.00 -4.54 11.33
N HIS A 187 13.29 -5.67 11.35
CA HIS A 187 13.59 -6.82 10.52
C HIS A 187 13.42 -6.51 9.02
N TYR A 188 12.32 -5.88 8.62
CA TYR A 188 12.08 -5.46 7.24
C TYR A 188 13.16 -4.49 6.73
N ASN A 189 13.58 -3.53 7.56
CA ASN A 189 14.66 -2.61 7.21
C ASN A 189 15.98 -3.34 6.96
N GLN A 190 16.32 -4.36 7.76
CA GLN A 190 17.52 -5.18 7.54
C GLN A 190 17.42 -5.98 6.25
N LEU A 191 16.29 -6.64 5.98
CA LEU A 191 16.09 -7.42 4.76
C LEU A 191 16.19 -6.54 3.50
N VAL A 192 15.54 -5.39 3.51
CA VAL A 192 15.55 -4.47 2.37
C VAL A 192 16.95 -3.87 2.18
N ALA A 193 17.65 -3.49 3.26
CA ALA A 193 19.02 -2.98 3.18
C ALA A 193 19.99 -4.03 2.61
N GLY A 194 19.96 -5.26 3.12
CA GLY A 194 20.82 -6.35 2.62
C GLY A 194 20.53 -6.72 1.17
N MET A 195 19.26 -6.71 0.76
CA MET A 195 18.88 -6.96 -0.64
C MET A 195 19.38 -5.85 -1.57
N VAL A 196 19.17 -4.60 -1.19
CA VAL A 196 19.62 -3.44 -1.97
C VAL A 196 21.14 -3.41 -2.06
N GLY A 197 21.84 -3.71 -0.96
CA GLY A 197 23.29 -3.90 -0.92
C GLY A 197 23.77 -4.94 -1.92
N ALA A 198 23.19 -6.15 -1.89
CA ALA A 198 23.56 -7.24 -2.77
C ALA A 198 23.36 -6.90 -4.25
N LEU A 199 22.28 -6.18 -4.59
CA LEU A 199 22.01 -5.72 -5.95
C LEU A 199 23.03 -4.66 -6.39
N SER A 200 23.35 -3.70 -5.51
CA SER A 200 24.37 -2.68 -5.76
C SER A 200 25.74 -3.33 -6.04
N ASP A 201 26.14 -4.30 -5.20
CA ASP A 201 27.40 -5.04 -5.36
C ASP A 201 27.44 -5.87 -6.65
N ALA A 202 26.28 -6.35 -7.11
CA ALA A 202 26.12 -7.03 -8.40
C ALA A 202 26.07 -6.05 -9.60
N GLY A 203 26.31 -4.76 -9.39
CA GLY A 203 26.33 -3.73 -10.43
C GLY A 203 24.94 -3.35 -10.96
N GLN A 204 23.87 -3.67 -10.22
CA GLN A 204 22.52 -3.25 -10.57
C GLN A 204 22.26 -1.81 -10.10
N ASP A 205 21.53 -1.03 -10.90
CA ASP A 205 21.09 0.30 -10.50
C ASP A 205 19.95 0.20 -9.47
N VAL A 206 20.27 0.58 -8.23
CA VAL A 206 19.36 0.60 -7.08
C VAL A 206 19.00 2.02 -6.62
N GLY A 207 19.34 3.04 -7.41
CA GLY A 207 19.42 4.47 -7.04
C GLY A 207 18.12 5.17 -6.58
N LEU A 208 17.06 4.43 -6.24
CA LEU A 208 15.77 4.95 -5.79
C LEU A 208 15.26 4.29 -4.50
N ALA A 209 16.00 3.37 -3.89
CA ALA A 209 15.56 2.73 -2.65
C ALA A 209 15.73 3.69 -1.46
N PRO A 210 14.66 4.13 -0.77
CA PRO A 210 14.77 5.11 0.34
C PRO A 210 15.67 4.64 1.49
N ILE A 211 15.81 3.32 1.67
CA ILE A 211 16.66 2.72 2.70
C ILE A 211 18.14 3.12 2.56
N LEU A 212 18.62 3.40 1.34
CA LEU A 212 20.01 3.81 1.08
C LEU A 212 20.38 5.11 1.77
N ALA A 213 19.39 5.96 2.02
CA ALA A 213 19.58 7.25 2.66
C ALA A 213 19.55 7.17 4.20
N TYR A 214 19.34 5.99 4.79
CA TYR A 214 19.32 5.82 6.24
C TYR A 214 20.73 6.09 6.81
N PRO A 215 20.85 6.90 7.89
CA PRO A 215 22.14 7.16 8.52
C PRO A 215 22.86 5.90 9.02
N ASN A 216 22.11 4.84 9.31
CA ASN A 216 22.61 3.55 9.78
C ASN A 216 22.54 2.44 8.72
N PHE A 217 22.52 2.80 7.43
CA PHE A 217 22.39 1.87 6.31
C PHE A 217 23.41 0.71 6.38
N GLU A 218 24.71 1.01 6.49
CA GLU A 218 25.77 -0.02 6.50
C GLU A 218 25.55 -1.08 7.60
N HIS A 219 25.03 -0.68 8.76
CA HIS A 219 24.70 -1.61 9.85
C HIS A 219 23.47 -2.46 9.54
N LEU A 220 22.45 -1.87 8.90
CA LEU A 220 21.26 -2.59 8.47
C LEU A 220 21.59 -3.60 7.36
N GLU A 221 22.43 -3.20 6.42
CA GLU A 221 22.92 -4.03 5.33
C GLU A 221 23.70 -5.24 5.85
N ALA A 222 24.66 -5.04 6.76
CA ALA A 222 25.42 -6.13 7.37
C ALA A 222 24.52 -7.16 8.06
N LYS A 223 23.54 -6.70 8.85
CA LYS A 223 22.53 -7.57 9.49
C LYS A 223 21.61 -8.25 8.47
N GLY A 224 21.30 -7.55 7.39
CA GLY A 224 20.51 -8.05 6.26
C GLY A 224 21.21 -9.22 5.58
N TYR A 225 22.51 -9.09 5.30
CA TYR A 225 23.33 -10.17 4.75
C TYR A 225 23.34 -11.41 5.64
N ASP A 226 23.53 -11.24 6.95
CA ASP A 226 23.48 -12.37 7.89
C ASP A 226 22.12 -13.08 7.88
N SER A 227 21.04 -12.31 7.76
CA SER A 227 19.67 -12.85 7.70
C SER A 227 19.43 -13.60 6.38
N LEU A 228 19.75 -12.99 5.23
CA LEU A 228 19.66 -13.61 3.90
C LEU A 228 20.49 -14.89 3.83
N ARG A 229 21.70 -14.86 4.40
CA ARG A 229 22.59 -16.01 4.51
C ARG A 229 21.93 -17.12 5.33
N LYS A 230 21.39 -16.84 6.51
CA LYS A 230 20.66 -17.83 7.33
C LYS A 230 19.47 -18.44 6.58
N TYR A 231 18.69 -17.65 5.86
CA TYR A 231 17.60 -18.16 5.01
C TYR A 231 18.11 -19.08 3.89
N ALA A 232 19.20 -18.71 3.23
CA ALA A 232 19.84 -19.55 2.20
C ALA A 232 20.43 -20.86 2.78
N PHE A 233 20.97 -20.83 4.00
CA PHE A 233 21.49 -22.02 4.68
C PHE A 233 20.39 -22.93 5.25
N ALA A 234 19.28 -22.36 5.75
CA ALA A 234 18.13 -23.13 6.23
C ALA A 234 17.40 -23.87 5.10
N ASN A 235 17.40 -23.29 3.90
CA ASN A 235 16.83 -23.89 2.69
C ASN A 235 17.91 -24.57 1.84
N PHE A 236 18.53 -25.62 2.38
CA PHE A 236 19.56 -26.39 1.67
C PHE A 236 18.95 -27.27 0.56
N LYS A 237 18.49 -26.64 -0.52
CA LYS A 237 18.55 -27.23 -1.87
C LYS A 237 18.45 -26.24 -3.03
N THR A 238 18.49 -24.93 -2.85
CA THR A 238 18.50 -24.00 -4.00
C THR A 238 19.21 -22.69 -3.63
N SER A 239 20.29 -22.38 -4.36
CA SER A 239 21.29 -21.35 -4.04
C SER A 239 20.67 -19.95 -3.91
N LEU A 240 21.39 -19.05 -3.23
CA LEU A 240 21.09 -17.60 -3.17
C LEU A 240 20.75 -17.02 -4.56
N GLU A 241 21.35 -17.56 -5.62
CA GLU A 241 21.06 -17.22 -7.01
C GLU A 241 19.62 -17.52 -7.39
N GLN A 242 18.98 -18.59 -6.91
CA GLN A 242 17.58 -18.84 -7.22
C GLN A 242 16.62 -17.93 -6.48
N VAL A 243 16.98 -17.51 -5.27
CA VAL A 243 16.24 -16.47 -4.54
C VAL A 243 16.36 -15.17 -5.31
N LEU A 244 17.58 -14.74 -5.65
CA LEU A 244 17.86 -13.57 -6.48
C LEU A 244 17.18 -13.65 -7.85
N GLN A 245 17.18 -14.81 -8.51
CA GLN A 245 16.54 -15.01 -9.82
C GLN A 245 15.01 -14.99 -9.73
N THR A 246 14.43 -15.56 -8.67
CA THR A 246 12.99 -15.44 -8.41
C THR A 246 12.61 -13.98 -8.17
N PHE A 247 13.43 -13.24 -7.42
CA PHE A 247 13.23 -11.81 -7.17
C PHE A 247 13.42 -10.95 -8.42
N LEU A 248 14.47 -11.20 -9.21
CA LEU A 248 14.71 -10.51 -10.48
C LEU A 248 13.56 -10.77 -11.46
N ARG A 249 13.05 -12.00 -11.53
CA ARG A 249 11.84 -12.32 -12.32
C ARG A 249 10.61 -11.58 -11.81
N ALA A 250 10.42 -11.46 -10.50
CA ALA A 250 9.29 -10.69 -9.95
C ALA A 250 9.40 -9.19 -10.27
N ILE A 251 10.62 -8.64 -10.29
CA ILE A 251 10.88 -7.25 -10.69
C ILE A 251 10.69 -7.06 -12.20
N GLU A 252 11.12 -8.01 -13.02
CA GLU A 252 10.89 -8.01 -14.47
C GLU A 252 9.41 -8.14 -14.81
N GLN A 253 8.66 -9.00 -14.11
CA GLN A 253 7.20 -9.10 -14.21
C GLN A 253 6.55 -7.76 -13.89
N ALA A 254 6.89 -7.15 -12.74
CA ALA A 254 6.38 -5.85 -12.32
C ALA A 254 6.80 -4.68 -13.24
N ARG A 255 7.88 -4.83 -14.01
CA ARG A 255 8.31 -3.88 -15.05
C ARG A 255 7.61 -4.11 -16.39
N SER A 256 7.39 -5.35 -16.78
CA SER A 256 6.61 -5.72 -17.98
C SER A 256 5.17 -5.22 -17.85
N ASP A 257 4.59 -5.34 -16.65
CA ASP A 257 3.25 -4.83 -16.32
C ASP A 257 3.19 -3.28 -16.29
N ARG A 258 4.33 -2.59 -16.35
CA ARG A 258 4.44 -1.12 -16.49
C ARG A 258 4.73 -0.66 -17.91
N ILE A 259 5.13 -1.55 -18.82
CA ILE A 259 5.59 -1.20 -20.18
C ILE A 259 4.61 -1.64 -21.27
N ASN A 260 3.69 -2.58 -20.98
CA ASN A 260 2.51 -2.78 -21.82
C ASN A 260 1.30 -2.04 -21.19
N PRO A 261 0.96 -0.83 -21.68
CA PRO A 261 -0.28 -0.15 -21.30
C PRO A 261 -1.53 -0.93 -21.72
#